data_AF-A0A5T1T6G1-F1
#
_entry.id   AF-A0A5T1T6G1-F1
#
_cell.length_a   1.000
_cell.length_b   1.000
_cell.length_c   1.000
_cell.angle_alpha   90.00
_cell.angle_beta   90.00
_cell.angle_gamma   90.00
#
_symmetry.space_group_name_H-M   'P 1'
#
loop_
_entity.id
_entity.type
_entity.pdbx_description
1 polymer ?
#
loop_
_entity_poly.entity_id
_entity_poly.type
_entity_poly.pdbx_seq_one_letter_code
_entity_poly.pdbx_strand_id
1 'polypeptide(L)'
;ENRQAIFADVDSRYKFALMLIKNTQANHTHKIKMMFYKTDINSLKNKDEILTLNLKDIKKLSPTHLALMELKDKQALEILRKSYNAFQNLSFDYIDFRRELDMTNDKDLFIEEFREGLLPLYEGKMIHQFDANFSQTTYFLEKAKFDERLKSKELYRAKKATGKELNPKLIKYDREFFRLGYRKISRDTDERTLIASLLPKNCGGADSTYSNIPKQYVLKDDVICMDIVPYERILFVLALFNSLVVDFIIRNMVQINVSKSYLERIPLPQPSDEEIQNNEIYKTLAKNALLLQLYNDQNHHFDELKQEFNIKNEEIPKTKKAYDILRAKNDLLVKELYGLSDDEFSYMISTFKVLNEKQSEYITLLKTI
;
A
#
# COMPACT_ATOMS: atom_id res chain seq x y z
N GLU A 1 22.29 11.70 -6.37
CA GLU A 1 22.75 12.73 -5.42
C GLU A 1 24.12 13.23 -5.86
N ASN A 2 24.40 14.52 -5.75
CA ASN A 2 25.70 15.11 -6.13
C ASN A 2 26.78 14.92 -5.03
N ARG A 3 26.88 13.72 -4.44
CA ARG A 3 27.73 13.49 -3.26
C ARG A 3 29.22 13.78 -3.47
N GLN A 4 29.68 13.61 -4.70
CA GLN A 4 31.08 13.87 -5.09
C GLN A 4 31.29 15.32 -5.57
N ALA A 5 30.29 16.20 -5.40
CA ALA A 5 30.32 17.60 -5.83
C ALA A 5 30.75 17.79 -7.31
N ILE A 6 30.33 16.86 -8.18
CA ILE A 6 30.67 16.85 -9.61
C ILE A 6 30.15 18.12 -10.30
N PHE A 7 28.97 18.59 -9.87
CA PHE A 7 28.36 19.83 -10.33
C PHE A 7 28.40 20.88 -9.21
N ALA A 8 29.23 21.90 -9.34
CA ALA A 8 29.48 22.88 -8.27
C ALA A 8 28.21 23.61 -7.80
N ASP A 9 27.26 23.87 -8.71
CA ASP A 9 26.04 24.63 -8.43
C ASP A 9 24.87 23.76 -7.91
N VAL A 10 25.09 22.45 -7.72
CA VAL A 10 24.07 21.52 -7.22
C VAL A 10 24.45 21.08 -5.81
N ASP A 11 23.61 21.36 -4.80
CA ASP A 11 23.82 20.88 -3.42
C ASP A 11 24.07 19.36 -3.43
N SER A 12 25.06 18.93 -2.65
CA SER A 12 25.53 17.54 -2.63
C SER A 12 24.45 16.52 -2.28
N ARG A 13 23.37 16.96 -1.62
CA ARG A 13 22.25 16.12 -1.18
C ARG A 13 21.11 16.04 -2.20
N TYR A 14 21.10 16.88 -3.24
CA TYR A 14 20.01 16.84 -4.22
C TYR A 14 20.16 15.69 -5.22
N LYS A 15 19.03 15.00 -5.48
CA LYS A 15 18.88 14.10 -6.62
C LYS A 15 18.63 14.95 -7.87
N PHE A 16 19.33 14.65 -8.96
CA PHE A 16 19.21 15.31 -10.26
C PHE A 16 19.39 14.27 -11.38
N ALA A 17 18.99 14.62 -12.60
CA ALA A 17 19.15 13.77 -13.77
C ALA A 17 19.87 14.54 -14.89
N LEU A 18 20.73 13.83 -15.62
CA LEU A 18 21.33 14.32 -16.86
C LEU A 18 20.55 13.75 -18.04
N MET A 19 20.05 14.63 -18.90
CA MET A 19 19.26 14.23 -20.06
C MET A 19 19.96 14.61 -21.35
N LEU A 20 20.14 13.62 -22.24
CA LEU A 20 20.58 13.85 -23.61
C LEU A 20 19.39 13.65 -24.53
N ILE A 21 18.91 14.73 -25.13
CA ILE A 21 17.73 14.73 -26.00
C ILE A 21 18.18 15.07 -27.42
N LYS A 22 17.84 14.19 -28.37
CA LYS A 22 18.01 14.47 -29.80
C LYS A 22 16.66 14.91 -30.37
N ASN A 23 16.60 16.11 -30.93
CA ASN A 23 15.39 16.64 -31.56
C ASN A 23 15.14 15.97 -32.93
N THR A 24 14.71 14.71 -32.91
CA THR A 24 14.35 13.92 -34.09
C THR A 24 13.25 12.96 -33.71
N GLN A 25 12.38 12.62 -34.67
CA GLN A 25 11.39 11.58 -34.47
C GLN A 25 12.10 10.24 -34.22
N ALA A 26 11.81 9.61 -33.09
CA ALA A 26 12.28 8.27 -32.78
C ALA A 26 11.44 7.23 -33.55
N ASN A 27 12.07 6.14 -34.00
CA ASN A 27 11.32 5.01 -34.53
C ASN A 27 10.60 4.24 -33.40
N HIS A 28 9.62 3.42 -33.75
CA HIS A 28 8.80 2.68 -32.78
C HIS A 28 9.58 1.62 -31.99
N THR A 29 10.77 1.23 -32.45
CA THR A 29 11.69 0.28 -31.78
C THR A 29 12.76 0.98 -30.93
N HIS A 30 12.73 2.31 -30.83
CA HIS A 30 13.74 3.07 -30.12
C HIS A 30 13.78 2.67 -28.65
N LYS A 31 15.00 2.50 -28.14
CA LYS A 31 15.27 2.21 -26.74
C LYS A 31 15.99 3.39 -26.11
N ILE A 32 15.39 3.96 -25.08
CA ILE A 32 16.09 4.95 -24.24
C ILE A 32 17.14 4.23 -23.40
N LYS A 33 18.29 4.87 -23.21
CA LYS A 33 19.36 4.39 -22.33
C LYS A 33 19.31 5.16 -21.03
N MET A 34 19.37 4.45 -19.91
CA MET A 34 19.15 5.01 -18.58
C MET A 34 20.10 4.37 -17.57
N MET A 35 20.47 5.16 -16.57
CA MET A 35 21.25 4.74 -15.41
C MET A 35 20.73 5.54 -14.21
N PHE A 36 20.43 4.88 -13.10
CA PHE A 36 19.92 5.54 -11.90
C PHE A 36 20.91 5.43 -10.75
N TYR A 37 20.80 6.38 -9.80
CA TYR A 37 21.57 6.39 -8.57
C TYR A 37 23.10 6.31 -8.73
N LYS A 38 23.64 6.83 -9.84
CA LYS A 38 25.09 6.91 -10.05
C LYS A 38 25.67 8.11 -9.29
N THR A 39 26.74 7.85 -8.55
CA THR A 39 27.48 8.86 -7.77
C THR A 39 28.88 9.11 -8.32
N ASP A 40 29.34 8.30 -9.26
CA ASP A 40 30.63 8.42 -9.95
C ASP A 40 30.38 8.56 -11.47
N ILE A 41 31.07 9.50 -12.11
CA ILE A 41 31.01 9.73 -13.55
C ILE A 41 31.61 8.55 -14.35
N ASN A 42 32.52 7.78 -13.75
CA ASN A 42 33.10 6.61 -14.42
C ASN A 42 32.07 5.51 -14.69
N SER A 43 30.93 5.49 -13.98
CA SER A 43 29.82 4.59 -14.28
C SER A 43 29.34 4.75 -15.74
N LEU A 44 29.46 5.94 -16.35
CA LEU A 44 29.10 6.16 -17.76
C LEU A 44 29.91 5.30 -18.75
N LYS A 45 31.11 4.84 -18.36
CA LYS A 45 31.96 3.96 -19.18
C LYS A 45 31.53 2.50 -19.07
N ASN A 46 30.81 2.13 -18.01
CA ASN A 46 30.37 0.76 -17.78
C ASN A 46 29.06 0.46 -18.53
N LYS A 47 29.18 -0.20 -19.68
CA LYS A 47 28.03 -0.56 -20.52
C LYS A 47 27.08 -1.55 -19.84
N ASP A 48 27.54 -2.31 -18.86
CA ASP A 48 26.71 -3.32 -18.18
C ASP A 48 25.70 -2.70 -17.24
N GLU A 49 25.97 -1.50 -16.74
CA GLU A 49 25.06 -0.72 -15.90
C GLU A 49 23.99 0.06 -16.69
N ILE A 50 24.07 0.05 -18.04
CA ILE A 50 23.08 0.71 -18.89
C ILE A 50 21.80 -0.14 -18.94
N LEU A 51 20.71 0.47 -18.49
CA LEU A 51 19.36 -0.04 -18.67
C LEU A 51 18.77 0.47 -19.98
N THR A 52 17.91 -0.34 -20.60
CA THR A 52 17.24 0.03 -21.84
C THR A 52 15.77 -0.29 -21.79
N LEU A 53 14.93 0.72 -22.05
CA LEU A 53 13.48 0.58 -22.17
C LEU A 53 13.02 1.10 -23.52
N ASN A 54 12.07 0.40 -24.15
CA ASN A 54 11.33 0.96 -25.28
C ASN A 54 10.02 1.63 -24.79
N LEU A 55 9.31 2.31 -25.69
CA LEU A 55 8.05 2.98 -25.34
C LEU A 55 6.97 2.01 -24.83
N LYS A 56 6.96 0.75 -25.31
CA LYS A 56 6.03 -0.28 -24.84
C LYS A 56 6.31 -0.65 -23.38
N ASP A 57 7.58 -0.79 -22.99
CA ASP A 57 7.98 -1.05 -21.60
C ASP A 57 7.55 0.11 -20.69
N ILE A 58 7.82 1.35 -21.10
CA ILE A 58 7.47 2.55 -20.32
C ILE A 58 5.95 2.65 -20.12
N LYS A 59 5.17 2.42 -21.19
CA LYS A 59 3.70 2.38 -21.11
C LYS A 59 3.19 1.25 -20.21
N LYS A 60 3.90 0.12 -20.16
CA LYS A 60 3.51 -0.98 -19.29
C LYS A 60 3.78 -0.66 -17.81
N LEU A 61 4.94 -0.09 -17.51
CA LEU A 61 5.36 0.29 -16.16
C LEU A 61 4.62 1.53 -15.62
N SER A 62 4.23 2.45 -16.50
CA SER A 62 3.53 3.69 -16.15
C SER A 62 2.58 4.11 -17.27
N PRO A 63 1.41 3.46 -17.42
CA PRO A 63 0.50 3.67 -18.55
C PRO A 63 -0.02 5.09 -18.65
N THR A 64 -0.35 5.71 -17.51
CA THR A 64 -0.93 7.05 -17.46
C THR A 64 0.12 8.17 -17.55
N HIS A 65 1.25 8.01 -16.86
CA HIS A 65 2.21 9.09 -16.65
C HIS A 65 3.51 8.94 -17.47
N LEU A 66 3.75 7.77 -18.08
CA LEU A 66 5.01 7.44 -18.78
C LEU A 66 6.25 7.70 -17.91
N ALA A 67 6.12 7.56 -16.60
CA ALA A 67 7.19 7.82 -15.65
C ALA A 67 8.23 6.70 -15.69
N LEU A 68 9.50 7.08 -15.59
CA LEU A 68 10.61 6.13 -15.48
C LEU A 68 10.75 5.70 -14.01
N MET A 69 10.90 4.40 -13.78
CA MET A 69 11.21 3.86 -12.45
C MET A 69 12.72 3.92 -12.21
N GLU A 70 13.13 4.26 -10.99
CA GLU A 70 14.54 4.48 -10.66
C GLU A 70 15.25 3.16 -10.33
N LEU A 71 15.41 2.30 -11.35
CA LEU A 71 15.89 0.93 -11.19
C LEU A 71 17.40 0.84 -10.99
N LYS A 72 17.81 -0.05 -10.06
CA LYS A 72 19.23 -0.25 -9.73
C LYS A 72 20.03 -0.88 -10.87
N ASP A 73 19.50 -1.95 -11.47
CA ASP A 73 20.19 -2.75 -12.47
C ASP A 73 19.20 -3.59 -13.33
N LYS A 74 19.76 -4.42 -14.22
CA LYS A 74 19.00 -5.23 -15.18
C LYS A 74 18.16 -6.31 -14.49
N GLN A 75 18.62 -6.84 -13.35
CA GLN A 75 17.90 -7.88 -12.63
C GLN A 75 16.63 -7.30 -11.98
N ALA A 76 16.72 -6.10 -11.39
CA ALA A 76 15.55 -5.37 -10.93
C ALA A 76 14.52 -5.13 -12.04
N LEU A 77 14.99 -4.78 -13.25
CA LEU A 77 14.12 -4.58 -14.41
C LEU A 77 13.39 -5.86 -14.84
N GLU A 78 14.08 -7.00 -14.89
CA GLU A 78 13.45 -8.27 -15.27
C GLU A 78 12.41 -8.73 -14.24
N ILE A 79 12.67 -8.56 -12.94
CA ILE A 79 11.69 -8.83 -11.88
C ILE A 79 10.45 -7.96 -12.07
N LEU A 80 10.61 -6.66 -12.31
CA LEU A 80 9.46 -5.79 -12.56
C LEU A 80 8.70 -6.20 -13.82
N ARG A 81 9.38 -6.49 -14.93
CA ARG A 81 8.72 -6.98 -16.15
C ARG A 81 7.88 -8.21 -15.86
N LYS A 82 8.41 -9.15 -15.08
CA LYS A 82 7.70 -10.35 -14.65
C LYS A 82 6.49 -10.01 -13.80
N SER A 83 6.61 -9.12 -12.81
CA SER A 83 5.48 -8.68 -11.99
C SER A 83 4.37 -8.01 -12.80
N TYR A 84 4.70 -7.11 -13.72
CA TYR A 84 3.74 -6.46 -14.62
C TYR A 84 3.20 -7.40 -15.71
N ASN A 85 3.84 -8.55 -15.96
CA ASN A 85 3.31 -9.61 -16.81
C ASN A 85 2.34 -10.53 -16.06
N ALA A 86 2.55 -10.72 -14.75
CA ALA A 86 1.72 -11.59 -13.92
C ALA A 86 0.32 -11.01 -13.67
N PHE A 87 0.23 -9.71 -13.40
CA PHE A 87 -1.03 -9.07 -13.04
C PHE A 87 -1.26 -7.74 -13.75
N GLN A 88 -2.54 -7.37 -13.88
CA GLN A 88 -2.94 -6.01 -14.25
C GLN A 88 -2.68 -5.05 -13.10
N ASN A 89 -2.53 -3.78 -13.44
CA ASN A 89 -2.47 -2.73 -12.45
C ASN A 89 -3.74 -2.70 -11.60
N LEU A 90 -3.60 -2.33 -10.32
CA LEU A 90 -4.71 -2.22 -9.38
C LEU A 90 -5.82 -1.30 -9.94
N SER A 91 -7.02 -1.83 -10.07
CA SER A 91 -8.23 -1.07 -10.37
C SER A 91 -8.86 -0.55 -9.10
N PHE A 92 -9.30 0.70 -9.11
CA PHE A 92 -10.11 1.25 -8.02
C PHE A 92 -11.55 0.72 -8.02
N ASP A 93 -11.98 0.01 -9.05
CA ASP A 93 -13.22 -0.76 -9.00
C ASP A 93 -13.06 -2.00 -8.08
N TYR A 94 -11.84 -2.52 -7.95
CA TYR A 94 -11.55 -3.67 -7.07
C TYR A 94 -11.48 -3.25 -5.60
N ILE A 95 -10.62 -2.28 -5.30
CA ILE A 95 -10.50 -1.66 -3.98
C ILE A 95 -10.01 -0.21 -4.14
N ASP A 96 -10.81 0.73 -3.63
CA ASP A 96 -10.48 2.15 -3.69
C ASP A 96 -10.10 2.71 -2.32
N PHE A 97 -9.35 3.81 -2.28
CA PHE A 97 -8.89 4.50 -1.09
C PHE A 97 -9.23 6.00 -1.11
N ARG A 98 -9.37 6.59 0.09
CA ARG A 98 -9.56 8.03 0.28
C ARG A 98 -8.83 8.55 1.51
N ARG A 99 -8.55 9.85 1.50
CA ARG A 99 -8.28 10.62 2.72
C ARG A 99 -9.60 11.08 3.30
N GLU A 100 -9.77 10.95 4.61
CA GLU A 100 -11.05 11.22 5.27
C GLU A 100 -11.13 12.68 5.75
N LEU A 101 -10.17 13.10 6.59
CA LEU A 101 -10.04 14.46 7.10
C LEU A 101 -8.69 15.09 6.71
N ASP A 102 -8.70 16.41 6.53
CA ASP A 102 -7.51 17.22 6.26
C ASP A 102 -7.05 17.94 7.53
N MET A 103 -5.76 17.82 7.87
CA MET A 103 -5.25 18.33 9.14
C MET A 103 -5.32 19.87 9.28
N THR A 104 -5.47 20.60 8.17
CA THR A 104 -5.62 22.05 8.19
C THR A 104 -7.09 22.46 8.10
N ASN A 105 -7.82 21.90 7.14
CA ASN A 105 -9.20 22.32 6.86
C ASN A 105 -10.21 21.78 7.88
N ASP A 106 -9.92 20.66 8.54
CA ASP A 106 -10.81 20.03 9.51
C ASP A 106 -10.32 20.18 10.96
N LYS A 107 -9.39 21.12 11.21
CA LYS A 107 -8.76 21.33 12.53
C LYS A 107 -9.75 21.59 13.67
N ASP A 108 -10.92 22.12 13.34
CA ASP A 108 -11.97 22.45 14.29
C ASP A 108 -12.65 21.21 14.91
N LEU A 109 -12.43 20.02 14.33
CA LEU A 109 -12.91 18.75 14.86
C LEU A 109 -11.95 18.08 15.86
N PHE A 110 -10.68 18.49 15.88
CA PHE A 110 -9.64 17.75 16.59
C PHE A 110 -9.56 18.13 18.06
N ILE A 111 -9.58 17.12 18.91
CA ILE A 111 -9.47 17.24 20.36
C ILE A 111 -8.17 16.56 20.78
N GLU A 112 -7.27 17.25 21.47
CA GLU A 112 -5.97 16.69 21.89
C GLU A 112 -6.06 15.86 23.17
N GLU A 113 -7.06 16.13 24.02
CA GLU A 113 -7.28 15.42 25.27
C GLU A 113 -8.28 14.27 25.12
N PHE A 114 -7.89 13.09 25.59
CA PHE A 114 -8.80 11.96 25.65
C PHE A 114 -9.97 12.22 26.59
N ARG A 115 -11.19 11.90 26.14
CA ARG A 115 -12.41 11.83 26.95
C ARG A 115 -13.21 10.60 26.53
N GLU A 116 -13.92 10.01 27.49
CA GLU A 116 -14.79 8.87 27.22
C GLU A 116 -15.80 9.19 26.12
N GLY A 117 -15.97 8.26 25.18
CA GLY A 117 -16.88 8.41 24.03
C GLY A 117 -16.30 9.16 22.83
N LEU A 118 -15.08 9.70 22.90
CA LEU A 118 -14.41 10.25 21.72
C LEU A 118 -13.82 9.14 20.85
N LEU A 119 -13.77 9.41 19.54
CA LEU A 119 -13.24 8.50 18.54
C LEU A 119 -11.78 8.83 18.24
N PRO A 120 -10.86 7.86 18.14
CA PRO A 120 -9.47 8.16 17.77
C PRO A 120 -9.36 8.64 16.32
N LEU A 121 -8.51 9.64 16.08
CA LEU A 121 -8.10 10.07 14.74
C LEU A 121 -6.74 9.43 14.41
N TYR A 122 -6.74 8.50 13.46
CA TYR A 122 -5.55 7.80 13.03
C TYR A 122 -4.66 8.64 12.13
N GLU A 123 -3.46 8.97 12.62
CA GLU A 123 -2.35 9.46 11.83
C GLU A 123 -1.48 8.31 11.31
N GLY A 124 -0.72 8.55 10.23
CA GLY A 124 0.10 7.51 9.62
C GLY A 124 1.15 6.95 10.58
N LYS A 125 1.62 7.75 11.56
CA LYS A 125 2.58 7.30 12.59
C LYS A 125 1.99 6.31 13.61
N MET A 126 0.68 6.16 13.66
CA MET A 126 -0.03 5.29 14.61
C MET A 126 -0.21 3.87 14.11
N ILE A 127 0.11 3.61 12.84
CA ILE A 127 0.02 2.27 12.25
C ILE A 127 1.39 1.76 11.81
N HIS A 128 1.55 0.45 11.87
CA HIS A 128 2.65 -0.30 11.28
C HIS A 128 2.11 -1.54 10.55
N GLN A 129 2.97 -2.40 10.00
CA GLN A 129 2.53 -3.60 9.27
C GLN A 129 1.65 -4.48 10.17
N PHE A 130 0.38 -4.65 9.79
CA PHE A 130 -0.62 -5.40 10.56
C PHE A 130 -0.80 -4.90 12.00
N ASP A 131 -0.50 -3.63 12.29
CA ASP A 131 -0.54 -3.07 13.63
C ASP A 131 -1.22 -1.69 13.60
N ALA A 132 -2.37 -1.58 14.26
CA ALA A 132 -3.08 -0.31 14.44
C ALA A 132 -2.95 0.26 15.86
N ASN A 133 -2.06 -0.31 16.67
CA ASN A 133 -1.73 0.13 18.03
C ASN A 133 -0.24 0.54 18.12
N PHE A 134 0.40 0.85 16.99
CA PHE A 134 1.85 1.07 16.90
C PHE A 134 2.32 2.31 17.68
N SER A 135 1.50 3.36 17.75
CA SER A 135 1.74 4.48 18.66
C SER A 135 0.43 5.08 19.18
N GLN A 136 0.55 5.87 20.25
CA GLN A 136 -0.60 6.44 20.94
C GLN A 136 -1.37 7.45 20.08
N THR A 137 -2.68 7.49 20.30
CA THR A 137 -3.56 8.49 19.69
C THR A 137 -3.25 9.88 20.22
N THR A 138 -3.10 10.82 19.30
CA THR A 138 -2.79 12.24 19.54
C THR A 138 -4.01 13.13 19.44
N TYR A 139 -4.97 12.77 18.59
CA TYR A 139 -6.18 13.54 18.34
C TYR A 139 -7.40 12.63 18.39
N PHE A 140 -8.50 13.21 18.85
CA PHE A 140 -9.78 12.55 19.02
C PHE A 140 -10.89 13.38 18.35
N LEU A 141 -12.01 12.72 18.05
CA LEU A 141 -13.15 13.30 17.36
C LEU A 141 -14.41 13.08 18.19
N GLU A 142 -15.26 14.11 18.24
CA GLU A 142 -16.63 13.96 18.73
C GLU A 142 -17.49 13.34 17.61
N LYS A 143 -18.04 12.15 17.86
CA LYS A 143 -18.78 11.35 16.87
C LYS A 143 -19.85 12.17 16.11
N ALA A 144 -20.66 12.95 16.82
CA ALA A 144 -21.75 13.72 16.22
C ALA A 144 -21.24 14.78 15.23
N LYS A 145 -20.22 15.55 15.62
CA LYS A 145 -19.60 16.57 14.76
C LYS A 145 -18.87 15.96 13.57
N PHE A 146 -18.23 14.81 13.78
CA PHE A 146 -17.57 14.08 12.71
C PHE A 146 -18.57 13.58 11.65
N ASP A 147 -19.67 12.97 12.10
CA ASP A 147 -20.76 12.54 11.20
C ASP A 147 -21.37 13.74 10.46
N GLU A 148 -21.60 14.85 11.16
CA GLU A 148 -22.11 16.09 10.56
C GLU A 148 -21.18 16.61 9.45
N ARG A 149 -19.86 16.63 9.69
CA ARG A 149 -18.85 17.02 8.68
C ARG A 149 -18.89 16.15 7.43
N LEU A 150 -19.18 14.86 7.58
CA LEU A 150 -19.19 13.90 6.47
C LEU A 150 -20.55 13.79 5.78
N LYS A 151 -21.64 14.24 6.41
CA LYS A 151 -23.01 14.06 5.93
C LYS A 151 -23.23 14.57 4.50
N SER A 152 -22.80 15.79 4.19
CA SER A 152 -22.96 16.36 2.84
C SER A 152 -22.14 15.58 1.79
N LYS A 153 -20.96 15.09 2.17
CA LYS A 153 -20.11 14.25 1.31
C LYS A 153 -20.80 12.92 1.00
N GLU A 154 -21.43 12.27 1.97
CA GLU A 154 -22.18 11.01 1.77
C GLU A 154 -23.40 11.19 0.87
N LEU A 155 -24.20 12.25 1.09
CA LEU A 155 -25.34 12.57 0.23
C LEU A 155 -24.90 12.83 -1.22
N TYR A 156 -23.82 13.59 -1.42
CA TYR A 156 -23.25 13.83 -2.74
C TYR A 156 -22.77 12.53 -3.40
N ARG A 157 -22.08 11.64 -2.65
CA ARG A 157 -21.61 10.34 -3.15
C ARG A 157 -22.79 9.48 -3.62
N ALA A 158 -23.86 9.40 -2.83
CA ALA A 158 -25.05 8.64 -3.19
C ALA A 158 -25.73 9.21 -4.44
N LYS A 159 -25.91 10.54 -4.51
CA LYS A 159 -26.49 11.20 -5.68
C LYS A 159 -25.65 11.00 -6.94
N LYS A 160 -24.33 11.12 -6.82
CA LYS A 160 -23.41 10.92 -7.94
C LYS A 160 -23.47 9.48 -8.47
N ALA A 161 -23.56 8.49 -7.58
CA ALA A 161 -23.55 7.08 -7.97
C ALA A 161 -24.90 6.56 -8.48
N THR A 162 -26.01 7.09 -7.96
CA THR A 162 -27.36 6.53 -8.20
C THR A 162 -28.30 7.47 -8.96
N GLY A 163 -27.94 8.76 -9.10
CA GLY A 163 -28.81 9.80 -9.65
C GLY A 163 -29.96 10.24 -8.72
N LYS A 164 -30.11 9.63 -7.54
CA LYS A 164 -31.21 9.89 -6.60
C LYS A 164 -30.73 10.47 -5.27
N GLU A 165 -31.61 11.19 -4.60
CA GLU A 165 -31.34 11.73 -3.26
C GLU A 165 -31.45 10.61 -2.21
N LEU A 166 -30.39 10.43 -1.41
CA LEU A 166 -30.39 9.49 -0.29
C LEU A 166 -31.12 10.09 0.91
N ASN A 167 -32.01 9.32 1.53
CA ASN A 167 -32.57 9.68 2.84
C ASN A 167 -31.43 9.77 3.88
N PRO A 168 -31.19 10.93 4.52
CA PRO A 168 -30.09 11.09 5.47
C PRO A 168 -30.09 10.10 6.63
N LYS A 169 -31.23 9.50 6.99
CA LYS A 169 -31.34 8.47 8.04
C LYS A 169 -30.74 7.12 7.63
N LEU A 170 -30.52 6.90 6.33
CA LEU A 170 -29.94 5.67 5.77
C LEU A 170 -28.43 5.80 5.52
N ILE A 171 -27.82 6.93 5.88
CA ILE A 171 -26.38 7.09 5.79
C ILE A 171 -25.71 6.12 6.77
N LYS A 172 -24.80 5.31 6.24
CA LYS A 172 -23.79 4.60 7.02
C LYS A 172 -22.46 5.29 6.81
N TYR A 173 -21.78 5.72 7.87
CA TYR A 173 -20.48 6.38 7.73
C TYR A 173 -19.35 5.36 7.58
N ASP A 174 -18.26 5.74 6.90
CA ASP A 174 -17.12 4.85 6.68
C ASP A 174 -16.50 4.36 8.01
N ARG A 175 -16.56 5.17 9.07
CA ARG A 175 -16.13 4.77 10.43
C ARG A 175 -16.92 3.60 11.03
N GLU A 176 -18.06 3.21 10.47
CA GLU A 176 -18.84 2.06 10.96
C GLU A 176 -18.27 0.70 10.49
N PHE A 177 -17.26 0.72 9.62
CA PHE A 177 -16.64 -0.46 9.03
C PHE A 177 -15.20 -0.64 9.51
N PHE A 178 -14.73 -1.89 9.54
CA PHE A 178 -13.29 -2.14 9.52
C PHE A 178 -12.73 -1.73 8.16
N ARG A 179 -11.59 -1.06 8.15
CA ARG A 179 -11.00 -0.50 6.93
C ARG A 179 -9.53 -0.87 6.83
N LEU A 180 -9.03 -1.13 5.65
CA LEU A 180 -7.60 -1.18 5.36
C LEU A 180 -7.04 0.25 5.33
N GLY A 181 -6.20 0.57 6.29
CA GLY A 181 -5.43 1.82 6.34
C GLY A 181 -4.00 1.62 5.83
N TYR A 182 -3.45 2.62 5.14
CA TYR A 182 -2.03 2.64 4.80
C TYR A 182 -1.40 4.03 5.02
N ARG A 183 -0.10 4.03 5.31
CA ARG A 183 0.66 5.25 5.59
C ARG A 183 0.96 6.02 4.31
N LYS A 184 0.63 7.31 4.28
CA LYS A 184 1.03 8.20 3.17
C LYS A 184 2.52 8.48 3.16
N ILE A 185 3.12 8.73 4.33
CA ILE A 185 4.50 9.20 4.44
C ILE A 185 5.45 8.00 4.50
N SER A 186 6.38 7.93 3.55
CA SER A 186 7.51 7.00 3.51
C SER A 186 8.83 7.78 3.51
N ARG A 187 9.90 7.17 4.01
CA ARG A 187 11.27 7.71 3.93
C ARG A 187 12.21 6.71 3.29
N ASP A 188 13.23 7.19 2.59
CA ASP A 188 14.29 6.34 2.01
C ASP A 188 15.02 5.51 3.08
N THR A 189 14.99 5.94 4.35
CA THR A 189 15.57 5.25 5.51
C THR A 189 14.63 4.25 6.19
N ASP A 190 13.42 4.05 5.67
CA ASP A 190 12.46 3.12 6.24
C ASP A 190 12.70 1.70 5.68
N GLU A 191 12.52 0.71 6.54
CA GLU A 191 12.60 -0.72 6.19
C GLU A 191 11.59 -1.10 5.11
N ARG A 192 10.45 -0.39 5.07
CA ARG A 192 9.29 -0.63 4.22
C ARG A 192 8.79 0.70 3.64
N THR A 193 8.34 0.67 2.39
CA THR A 193 7.74 1.83 1.70
C THR A 193 6.23 1.84 1.87
N LEU A 194 5.59 0.69 1.68
CA LEU A 194 4.15 0.52 1.87
C LEU A 194 3.92 -0.23 3.18
N ILE A 195 3.20 0.44 4.08
CA ILE A 195 2.89 -0.07 5.42
C ILE A 195 1.39 0.07 5.61
N ALA A 196 0.73 -1.06 5.88
CA ALA A 196 -0.72 -1.12 5.99
C ALA A 196 -1.18 -1.95 7.20
N SER A 197 -2.36 -1.64 7.72
CA SER A 197 -3.03 -2.36 8.82
C SER A 197 -4.55 -2.20 8.70
N LEU A 198 -5.31 -3.08 9.36
CA LEU A 198 -6.73 -2.79 9.60
C LEU A 198 -6.88 -1.64 10.59
N LEU A 199 -7.76 -0.71 10.30
CA LEU A 199 -8.25 0.30 11.21
C LEU A 199 -9.52 -0.21 11.90
N PRO A 200 -9.68 0.05 13.21
CA PRO A 200 -10.85 -0.38 13.96
C PRO A 200 -12.12 0.35 13.49
N LYS A 201 -13.29 -0.19 13.84
CA LYS A 201 -14.53 0.60 13.76
C LYS A 201 -14.45 1.81 14.71
N ASN A 202 -15.28 2.80 14.44
CA ASN A 202 -15.43 4.04 15.21
C ASN A 202 -14.13 4.83 15.34
N CYS A 203 -13.38 4.98 14.25
CA CYS A 203 -12.24 5.87 14.16
C CYS A 203 -12.33 6.81 12.94
N GLY A 204 -11.56 7.90 12.94
CA GLY A 204 -11.31 8.74 11.77
C GLY A 204 -9.90 8.56 11.22
N GLY A 205 -9.66 8.97 9.98
CA GLY A 205 -8.32 9.03 9.37
C GLY A 205 -7.85 10.46 9.06
N ALA A 206 -6.66 10.82 9.53
CA ALA A 206 -5.99 12.06 9.16
C ALA A 206 -5.40 11.99 7.73
N ASP A 207 -4.93 13.12 7.18
CA ASP A 207 -4.43 13.21 5.81
C ASP A 207 -3.16 12.38 5.53
N SER A 208 -2.47 11.94 6.60
CA SER A 208 -1.30 11.06 6.60
C SER A 208 -1.65 9.56 6.56
N THR A 209 -2.93 9.21 6.64
CA THR A 209 -3.46 7.84 6.53
C THR A 209 -4.55 7.80 5.47
N TYR A 210 -4.36 6.97 4.45
CA TYR A 210 -5.46 6.64 3.54
C TYR A 210 -6.17 5.40 4.06
N SER A 211 -7.49 5.35 3.93
CA SER A 211 -8.27 4.15 4.22
C SER A 211 -9.04 3.70 2.99
N ASN A 212 -9.26 2.40 2.84
CA ASN A 212 -10.12 1.91 1.78
C ASN A 212 -11.54 2.46 1.94
N ILE A 213 -12.23 2.58 0.83
CA ILE A 213 -13.63 2.94 0.76
C ILE A 213 -14.41 1.64 1.05
N PRO A 214 -15.08 1.53 2.19
CA PRO A 214 -15.67 0.26 2.61
C PRO A 214 -16.98 -0.05 1.88
N LYS A 215 -17.57 0.93 1.19
CA LYS A 215 -18.85 0.80 0.52
C LYS A 215 -19.01 1.73 -0.67
N GLN A 216 -19.86 1.35 -1.61
CA GLN A 216 -20.35 2.19 -2.69
C GLN A 216 -21.88 2.23 -2.66
N TYR A 217 -22.47 3.38 -3.02
CA TYR A 217 -23.91 3.46 -3.21
C TYR A 217 -24.26 2.94 -4.61
N VAL A 218 -25.27 2.08 -4.69
CA VAL A 218 -25.75 1.48 -5.94
C VAL A 218 -27.26 1.57 -6.00
N LEU A 219 -27.83 1.58 -7.22
CA LEU A 219 -29.28 1.55 -7.43
C LEU A 219 -29.69 0.11 -7.77
N LYS A 220 -30.56 -0.50 -6.96
CA LYS A 220 -31.17 -1.81 -7.23
C LYS A 220 -32.68 -1.68 -7.11
N ASP A 221 -33.40 -2.04 -8.16
CA ASP A 221 -34.87 -1.97 -8.23
C ASP A 221 -35.42 -0.61 -7.75
N ASP A 222 -34.82 0.47 -8.26
CA ASP A 222 -35.13 1.86 -7.91
C ASP A 222 -34.86 2.29 -6.45
N VAL A 223 -34.29 1.40 -5.63
CA VAL A 223 -33.90 1.67 -4.24
C VAL A 223 -32.39 1.85 -4.14
N ILE A 224 -31.96 2.86 -3.36
CA ILE A 224 -30.54 3.06 -3.07
C ILE A 224 -30.10 1.99 -2.06
N CYS A 225 -29.14 1.18 -2.47
CA CYS A 225 -28.48 0.18 -1.65
C CYS A 225 -27.00 0.54 -1.44
N MET A 226 -26.33 -0.22 -0.57
CA MET A 226 -24.88 -0.16 -0.40
C MET A 226 -24.28 -1.48 -0.84
N ASP A 227 -23.32 -1.40 -1.74
CA ASP A 227 -22.41 -2.50 -2.05
C ASP A 227 -21.20 -2.37 -1.12
N ILE A 228 -21.03 -3.34 -0.22
CA ILE A 228 -20.00 -3.32 0.83
C ILE A 228 -18.83 -4.17 0.36
N VAL A 229 -17.61 -3.66 0.51
CA VAL A 229 -16.40 -4.41 0.20
C VAL A 229 -16.24 -5.55 1.23
N PRO A 230 -16.21 -6.82 0.81
CA PRO A 230 -16.08 -7.94 1.75
C PRO A 230 -14.77 -7.90 2.53
N TYR A 231 -14.82 -8.30 3.81
CA TYR A 231 -13.64 -8.28 4.67
C TYR A 231 -12.56 -9.25 4.19
N GLU A 232 -12.92 -10.35 3.54
CA GLU A 232 -12.00 -11.27 2.85
C GLU A 232 -11.12 -10.53 1.85
N ARG A 233 -11.73 -9.65 1.04
CA ARG A 233 -11.03 -8.85 0.04
C ARG A 233 -10.10 -7.84 0.72
N ILE A 234 -10.56 -7.18 1.77
CA ILE A 234 -9.76 -6.24 2.57
C ILE A 234 -8.54 -6.95 3.17
N LEU A 235 -8.72 -8.14 3.75
CA LEU A 235 -7.66 -8.96 4.33
C LEU A 235 -6.68 -9.50 3.28
N PHE A 236 -7.18 -9.92 2.12
CA PHE A 236 -6.35 -10.33 1.00
C PHE A 236 -5.43 -9.19 0.53
N VAL A 237 -5.99 -8.00 0.34
CA VAL A 237 -5.19 -6.82 -0.06
C VAL A 237 -4.23 -6.40 1.05
N LEU A 238 -4.62 -6.52 2.33
CA LEU A 238 -3.73 -6.28 3.47
C LEU A 238 -2.50 -7.18 3.44
N ALA A 239 -2.69 -8.47 3.10
CA ALA A 239 -1.57 -9.42 2.94
C ALA A 239 -0.61 -8.96 1.84
N LEU A 240 -1.16 -8.60 0.67
CA LEU A 240 -0.37 -8.16 -0.48
C LEU A 240 0.36 -6.85 -0.22
N PHE A 241 -0.30 -5.84 0.35
CA PHE A 241 0.28 -4.53 0.63
C PHE A 241 1.47 -4.60 1.60
N ASN A 242 1.45 -5.56 2.52
CA ASN A 242 2.54 -5.81 3.45
C ASN A 242 3.59 -6.82 2.93
N SER A 243 3.48 -7.32 1.71
CA SER A 243 4.48 -8.22 1.12
C SER A 243 5.73 -7.50 0.60
N LEU A 244 6.87 -8.18 0.60
CA LEU A 244 8.13 -7.67 0.06
C LEU A 244 8.09 -7.48 -1.45
N VAL A 245 7.32 -8.29 -2.17
CA VAL A 245 7.16 -8.16 -3.64
C VAL A 245 6.48 -6.84 -3.98
N VAL A 246 5.37 -6.52 -3.31
CA VAL A 246 4.67 -5.24 -3.53
C VAL A 246 5.51 -4.06 -3.04
N ASP A 247 6.20 -4.18 -1.90
CA ASP A 247 7.11 -3.13 -1.41
C ASP A 247 8.25 -2.85 -2.39
N PHE A 248 8.81 -3.91 -3.01
CA PHE A 248 9.85 -3.77 -4.01
C PHE A 248 9.33 -2.97 -5.21
N ILE A 249 8.15 -3.30 -5.71
CA ILE A 249 7.55 -2.60 -6.86
C ILE A 249 7.34 -1.11 -6.53
N ILE A 250 6.66 -0.80 -5.44
CA ILE A 250 6.28 0.58 -5.10
C ILE A 250 7.48 1.44 -4.71
N ARG A 251 8.51 0.87 -4.08
CA ARG A 251 9.75 1.57 -3.69
C ARG A 251 10.50 2.13 -4.90
N ASN A 252 10.37 1.51 -6.07
CA ASN A 252 10.98 2.01 -7.30
C ASN A 252 10.22 3.20 -7.94
N MET A 253 9.09 3.61 -7.36
CA MET A 253 8.24 4.69 -7.87
C MET A 253 8.04 5.84 -6.87
N VAL A 254 8.07 5.56 -5.56
CA VAL A 254 7.76 6.53 -4.50
C VAL A 254 9.04 7.15 -3.96
N GLN A 255 9.00 8.47 -3.73
CA GLN A 255 10.03 9.19 -2.97
C GLN A 255 9.60 9.40 -1.51
N ILE A 256 8.57 10.23 -1.27
CA ILE A 256 8.15 10.61 0.09
C ILE A 256 6.70 10.24 0.38
N ASN A 257 5.81 10.42 -0.60
CA ASN A 257 4.38 10.24 -0.40
C ASN A 257 3.88 9.07 -1.24
N VAL A 258 3.42 8.02 -0.57
CA VAL A 258 2.62 6.95 -1.16
C VAL A 258 1.21 7.50 -1.42
N SER A 259 1.04 8.31 -2.46
CA SER A 259 -0.29 8.74 -2.91
C SER A 259 -1.04 7.59 -3.57
N LYS A 260 -2.37 7.71 -3.60
CA LYS A 260 -3.28 6.78 -4.31
C LYS A 260 -2.87 6.54 -5.77
N SER A 261 -2.35 7.57 -6.47
CA SER A 261 -1.85 7.45 -7.85
C SER A 261 -0.65 6.51 -8.03
N TYR A 262 0.05 6.14 -6.96
CA TYR A 262 1.05 5.08 -7.03
C TYR A 262 0.42 3.69 -6.90
N LEU A 263 -0.68 3.56 -6.14
CA LEU A 263 -1.36 2.28 -5.98
C LEU A 263 -1.96 1.77 -7.30
N GLU A 264 -2.56 2.66 -8.11
CA GLU A 264 -3.07 2.32 -9.47
C GLU A 264 -1.98 1.88 -10.46
N ARG A 265 -0.71 1.91 -10.06
CA ARG A 265 0.43 1.46 -10.88
C ARG A 265 0.98 0.12 -10.42
N ILE A 266 0.54 -0.40 -9.28
CA ILE A 266 1.02 -1.68 -8.74
C ILE A 266 0.30 -2.79 -9.51
N PRO A 267 1.03 -3.70 -10.19
CA PRO A 267 0.43 -4.90 -10.74
C PRO A 267 0.02 -5.80 -9.58
N LEU A 268 -1.28 -5.95 -9.33
CA LEU A 268 -1.82 -6.59 -8.14
C LEU A 268 -2.81 -7.70 -8.55
N PRO A 269 -2.76 -8.90 -7.94
CA PRO A 269 -3.84 -9.87 -8.05
C PRO A 269 -5.19 -9.25 -7.64
N GLN A 270 -6.22 -9.45 -8.46
CA GLN A 270 -7.58 -8.92 -8.23
C GLN A 270 -8.64 -10.02 -8.41
N PRO A 271 -8.55 -11.14 -7.66
CA PRO A 271 -9.55 -12.20 -7.71
C PRO A 271 -10.90 -11.70 -7.19
N SER A 272 -11.97 -12.17 -7.81
CA SER A 272 -13.34 -12.05 -7.29
C SER A 272 -13.47 -12.65 -5.88
N ASP A 273 -14.55 -12.30 -5.18
CA ASP A 273 -14.77 -12.79 -3.81
C ASP A 273 -14.90 -14.32 -3.76
N GLU A 274 -15.54 -14.92 -4.76
CA GLU A 274 -15.62 -16.38 -4.91
C GLU A 274 -14.25 -17.02 -5.12
N GLU A 275 -13.39 -16.42 -5.95
CA GLU A 275 -12.02 -16.91 -6.15
C GLU A 275 -11.18 -16.82 -4.87
N ILE A 276 -11.35 -15.78 -4.05
CA ILE A 276 -10.66 -15.68 -2.76
C ILE A 276 -11.07 -16.83 -1.84
N GLN A 277 -12.35 -17.21 -1.83
CA GLN A 277 -12.88 -18.28 -0.99
C GLN A 277 -12.46 -19.68 -1.47
N ASN A 278 -12.36 -19.87 -2.79
CA ASN A 278 -12.13 -21.17 -3.41
C ASN A 278 -10.65 -21.45 -3.73
N ASN A 279 -9.79 -20.42 -3.77
CA ASN A 279 -8.34 -20.59 -3.96
C ASN A 279 -7.61 -20.66 -2.61
N GLU A 280 -6.94 -21.77 -2.34
CA GLU A 280 -6.26 -22.00 -1.07
C GLU A 280 -5.13 -20.98 -0.77
N ILE A 281 -4.42 -20.48 -1.79
CA ILE A 281 -3.39 -19.44 -1.59
C ILE A 281 -4.05 -18.12 -1.18
N TYR A 282 -5.10 -17.69 -1.86
CA TYR A 282 -5.79 -16.43 -1.56
C TYR A 282 -6.45 -16.45 -0.19
N LYS A 283 -7.14 -17.55 0.13
CA LYS A 283 -7.73 -17.79 1.44
C LYS A 283 -6.68 -17.80 2.55
N THR A 284 -5.55 -18.46 2.32
CA THR A 284 -4.44 -18.50 3.28
C THR A 284 -3.84 -17.12 3.50
N LEU A 285 -3.63 -16.33 2.43
CA LEU A 285 -3.13 -14.96 2.53
C LEU A 285 -4.06 -14.07 3.37
N ALA A 286 -5.37 -14.10 3.08
CA ALA A 286 -6.37 -13.34 3.83
C ALA A 286 -6.41 -13.77 5.32
N LYS A 287 -6.45 -15.08 5.59
CA LYS A 287 -6.43 -15.62 6.95
C LYS A 287 -5.16 -15.22 7.71
N ASN A 288 -3.99 -15.38 7.09
CA ASN A 288 -2.72 -15.01 7.71
C ASN A 288 -2.65 -13.52 8.01
N ALA A 289 -3.18 -12.65 7.13
CA ALA A 289 -3.24 -11.21 7.41
C ALA A 289 -4.10 -10.90 8.66
N LEU A 290 -5.22 -11.60 8.84
CA LEU A 290 -6.03 -11.46 10.06
C LEU A 290 -5.28 -11.97 11.31
N LEU A 291 -4.61 -13.13 11.23
CA LEU A 291 -3.80 -13.65 12.34
C LEU A 291 -2.66 -12.71 12.74
N LEU A 292 -1.99 -12.11 11.75
CA LEU A 292 -0.95 -11.09 11.96
C LEU A 292 -1.54 -9.81 12.58
N GLN A 293 -2.73 -9.39 12.17
CA GLN A 293 -3.41 -8.25 12.77
C GLN A 293 -3.79 -8.52 14.23
N LEU A 294 -4.37 -9.69 14.50
CA LEU A 294 -4.80 -10.09 15.85
C LEU A 294 -3.64 -10.25 16.82
N TYR A 295 -2.44 -10.62 16.35
CA TYR A 295 -1.23 -10.64 17.18
C TYR A 295 -0.92 -9.26 17.80
N ASN A 296 -1.17 -8.19 17.04
CA ASN A 296 -0.91 -6.81 17.46
C ASN A 296 -2.15 -6.13 18.10
N ASP A 297 -3.28 -6.83 18.21
CA ASP A 297 -4.54 -6.26 18.69
C ASP A 297 -4.67 -6.32 20.22
N GLN A 298 -3.90 -5.46 20.90
CA GLN A 298 -3.90 -5.36 22.36
C GLN A 298 -5.23 -4.84 22.94
N ASN A 299 -6.03 -4.14 22.14
CA ASN A 299 -7.26 -3.48 22.56
C ASN A 299 -8.53 -4.24 22.12
N HIS A 300 -8.39 -5.46 21.59
CA HIS A 300 -9.52 -6.30 21.17
C HIS A 300 -10.44 -5.64 20.14
N HIS A 301 -9.90 -4.74 19.31
CA HIS A 301 -10.68 -4.01 18.32
C HIS A 301 -11.25 -4.92 17.23
N PHE A 302 -10.62 -6.07 16.96
CA PHE A 302 -10.97 -6.95 15.85
C PHE A 302 -11.58 -8.28 16.29
N ASP A 303 -12.10 -8.38 17.53
CA ASP A 303 -12.78 -9.59 18.02
C ASP A 303 -14.01 -9.97 17.19
N GLU A 304 -14.72 -8.99 16.61
CA GLU A 304 -15.82 -9.26 15.66
C GLU A 304 -15.33 -10.00 14.41
N LEU A 305 -14.22 -9.56 13.80
CA LEU A 305 -13.62 -10.25 12.65
C LEU A 305 -13.09 -11.62 13.03
N LYS A 306 -12.49 -11.75 14.22
CA LYS A 306 -12.03 -13.04 14.73
C LYS A 306 -13.17 -14.06 14.83
N GLN A 307 -14.34 -13.63 15.30
CA GLN A 307 -15.55 -14.45 15.37
C GLN A 307 -16.11 -14.77 13.97
N GLU A 308 -16.25 -13.75 13.11
CA GLU A 308 -16.75 -13.90 11.74
C GLU A 308 -15.93 -14.91 10.92
N PHE A 309 -14.59 -14.86 11.05
CA PHE A 309 -13.66 -15.74 10.36
C PHE A 309 -13.36 -17.04 11.12
N ASN A 310 -14.05 -17.31 12.24
CA ASN A 310 -13.90 -18.51 13.06
C ASN A 310 -12.44 -18.79 13.48
N ILE A 311 -11.69 -17.74 13.81
CA ILE A 311 -10.28 -17.84 14.21
C ILE A 311 -10.16 -18.26 15.67
N LYS A 312 -9.40 -19.33 15.92
CA LYS A 312 -9.14 -19.81 17.28
C LYS A 312 -7.90 -19.14 17.89
N ASN A 313 -7.90 -19.01 19.22
CA ASN A 313 -6.81 -18.35 19.96
C ASN A 313 -5.44 -19.02 19.78
N GLU A 314 -5.43 -20.33 19.57
CA GLU A 314 -4.23 -21.12 19.31
C GLU A 314 -3.60 -20.88 17.94
N GLU A 315 -4.38 -20.35 16.97
CA GLU A 315 -3.89 -20.02 15.62
C GLU A 315 -3.17 -18.67 15.60
N ILE A 316 -3.50 -17.77 16.53
CA ILE A 316 -2.86 -16.47 16.65
C ILE A 316 -1.43 -16.68 17.16
N PRO A 317 -0.40 -16.14 16.48
CA PRO A 317 0.97 -16.22 16.96
C PRO A 317 1.09 -15.75 18.42
N LYS A 318 1.88 -16.44 19.24
CA LYS A 318 2.07 -16.07 20.66
C LYS A 318 3.45 -15.49 20.96
N THR A 319 4.35 -15.55 19.99
CA THR A 319 5.73 -15.09 20.10
C THR A 319 6.13 -14.34 18.85
N LYS A 320 7.11 -13.43 18.98
CA LYS A 320 7.66 -12.69 17.83
C LYS A 320 8.19 -13.63 16.75
N LYS A 321 8.85 -14.72 17.14
CA LYS A 321 9.33 -15.75 16.21
C LYS A 321 8.18 -16.40 15.41
N ALA A 322 7.08 -16.78 16.07
CA ALA A 322 5.92 -17.34 15.37
C ALA A 322 5.25 -16.31 14.45
N TYR A 323 5.19 -15.06 14.88
CA TYR A 323 4.69 -13.94 14.07
C TYR A 323 5.54 -13.73 12.81
N ASP A 324 6.87 -13.73 12.94
CA ASP A 324 7.79 -13.59 11.81
C ASP A 324 7.77 -14.78 10.87
N ILE A 325 7.61 -16.01 11.38
CA ILE A 325 7.39 -17.20 10.54
C ILE A 325 6.13 -17.02 9.69
N LEU A 326 5.04 -16.52 10.28
CA LEU A 326 3.80 -16.30 9.56
C LEU A 326 3.93 -15.19 8.50
N ARG A 327 4.64 -14.09 8.82
CA ARG A 327 4.97 -13.04 7.85
C ARG A 327 5.80 -13.59 6.70
N ALA A 328 6.84 -14.37 6.99
CA ALA A 328 7.71 -14.96 5.99
C ALA A 328 6.96 -15.93 5.07
N LYS A 329 6.06 -16.76 5.62
CA LYS A 329 5.15 -17.61 4.84
C LYS A 329 4.27 -16.79 3.89
N ASN A 330 3.70 -15.67 4.35
CA ASN A 330 2.95 -14.76 3.48
C ASN A 330 3.81 -14.21 2.36
N ASP A 331 5.03 -13.76 2.66
CA ASP A 331 5.96 -13.26 1.64
C ASP A 331 6.30 -14.33 0.58
N LEU A 332 6.50 -15.58 0.98
CA LEU A 332 6.75 -16.70 0.08
C LEU A 332 5.54 -17.05 -0.79
N LEU A 333 4.32 -17.01 -0.24
CA LEU A 333 3.08 -17.19 -1.01
C LEU A 333 2.90 -16.07 -2.05
N VAL A 334 3.19 -14.83 -1.68
CA VAL A 334 3.12 -13.72 -2.66
C VAL A 334 4.21 -13.86 -3.72
N LYS A 335 5.42 -14.27 -3.36
CA LYS A 335 6.47 -14.61 -4.34
C LYS A 335 5.97 -15.65 -5.35
N GLU A 336 5.30 -16.70 -4.89
CA GLU A 336 4.70 -17.73 -5.75
C GLU A 336 3.63 -17.15 -6.69
N LEU A 337 2.74 -16.29 -6.19
CA LEU A 337 1.73 -15.62 -7.03
C LEU A 337 2.33 -14.82 -8.17
N TYR A 338 3.47 -14.18 -7.95
CA TYR A 338 4.19 -13.42 -8.99
C TYR A 338 5.15 -14.30 -9.82
N GLY A 339 5.18 -15.60 -9.54
CA GLY A 339 6.00 -16.60 -10.24
C GLY A 339 7.51 -16.40 -10.06
N LEU A 340 7.95 -15.69 -9.03
CA LEU A 340 9.37 -15.34 -8.84
C LEU A 340 10.18 -16.57 -8.40
N SER A 341 11.37 -16.75 -8.96
CA SER A 341 12.30 -17.79 -8.52
C SER A 341 12.96 -17.44 -7.18
N ASP A 342 13.61 -18.41 -6.55
CA ASP A 342 14.38 -18.20 -5.30
C ASP A 342 15.50 -17.17 -5.49
N ASP A 343 16.18 -17.20 -6.64
CA ASP A 343 17.26 -16.27 -6.97
C ASP A 343 16.73 -14.84 -7.20
N GLU A 344 15.60 -14.70 -7.91
CA GLU A 344 14.93 -13.41 -8.12
C GLU A 344 14.48 -12.82 -6.79
N PHE A 345 13.85 -13.63 -5.93
CA PHE A 345 13.38 -13.20 -4.62
C PHE A 345 14.55 -12.85 -3.68
N SER A 346 15.62 -13.64 -3.69
CA SER A 346 16.83 -13.36 -2.91
C SER A 346 17.52 -12.08 -3.35
N TYR A 347 17.63 -11.84 -4.65
CA TYR A 347 18.11 -10.57 -5.19
C TYR A 347 17.22 -9.42 -4.71
N MET A 348 15.90 -9.57 -4.85
CA MET A 348 14.92 -8.54 -4.45
C MET A 348 15.12 -8.14 -2.99
N ILE A 349 15.20 -9.12 -2.08
CA ILE A 349 15.48 -8.91 -0.66
C ILE A 349 16.79 -8.14 -0.44
N SER A 350 17.85 -8.47 -1.18
CA SER A 350 19.16 -7.80 -1.06
C SER A 350 19.12 -6.30 -1.37
N THR A 351 18.09 -5.83 -2.08
CA THR A 351 17.92 -4.40 -2.40
C THR A 351 17.38 -3.58 -1.21
N PHE A 352 16.73 -4.21 -0.23
CA PHE A 352 16.19 -3.56 0.96
C PHE A 352 17.27 -3.35 2.02
N LYS A 353 18.20 -2.42 1.79
CA LYS A 353 19.37 -2.21 2.68
C LYS A 353 19.00 -2.10 4.16
N VAL A 354 18.06 -1.20 4.50
CA VAL A 354 17.64 -0.96 5.89
C VAL A 354 17.00 -2.20 6.51
N LEU A 355 16.17 -2.94 5.75
CA LEU A 355 15.56 -4.18 6.24
C LEU A 355 16.63 -5.25 6.53
N ASN A 356 17.61 -5.41 5.64
CA ASN A 356 18.72 -6.37 5.85
C ASN A 356 19.56 -6.02 7.09
N GLU A 357 19.77 -4.73 7.35
CA GLU A 357 20.51 -4.25 8.51
C GLU A 357 19.73 -4.43 9.82
N LYS A 358 18.43 -4.10 9.83
CA LYS A 358 17.62 -4.06 11.06
C LYS A 358 16.87 -5.35 11.38
N GLN A 359 16.56 -6.19 10.38
CA GLN A 359 15.80 -7.43 10.54
C GLN A 359 16.55 -8.63 9.95
N SER A 360 17.85 -8.77 10.26
CA SER A 360 18.70 -9.86 9.74
C SER A 360 18.16 -11.27 10.06
N GLU A 361 17.54 -11.46 11.23
CA GLU A 361 16.89 -12.71 11.60
C GLU A 361 15.69 -13.03 10.69
N TYR A 362 14.87 -12.02 10.36
CA TYR A 362 13.74 -12.18 9.44
C TYR A 362 14.20 -12.55 8.02
N ILE A 363 15.27 -11.90 7.56
CA ILE A 363 15.88 -12.23 6.26
C ILE A 363 16.45 -13.65 6.24
N THR A 364 17.08 -14.08 7.33
CA THR A 364 17.57 -15.45 7.47
C THR A 364 16.41 -16.44 7.41
N LEU A 365 15.30 -16.12 8.11
CA LEU A 365 14.11 -16.93 8.12
C LEU A 365 13.51 -17.15 6.72
N LEU A 366 13.39 -16.08 5.92
CA LEU A 366 12.91 -16.12 4.53
C LEU A 366 13.72 -17.04 3.61
N LYS A 367 14.99 -17.33 3.94
CA LYS A 367 15.86 -18.22 3.17
C LYS A 367 15.85 -19.67 3.66
N THR A 368 15.21 -19.93 4.80
CA THR A 368 15.25 -21.23 5.50
C THR A 368 13.91 -21.96 5.54
N ILE A 369 12.80 -21.23 5.41
CA ILE A 369 11.45 -21.79 5.21
C ILE A 369 11.34 -22.20 3.75
#